data_AF-A0AAP5YEF6-F1
#
_entry.id   AF-A0AAP5YEF6-F1
#
_cell.length_a   1.000
_cell.length_b   1.000
_cell.length_c   1.000
_cell.angle_alpha   90.00
_cell.angle_beta   90.00
_cell.angle_gamma   90.00
#
_symmetry.space_group_name_H-M   'P 1'
#
loop_
_entity.id
_entity.type
_entity.pdbx_description
1 polymer ?
#
loop_
_entity_poly.entity_id
_entity_poly.type
_entity_poly.pdbx_seq_one_letter_code
_entity_poly.pdbx_strand_id
1 'polypeptide(L)'
;GFYNAAAFEKLAREEGLYAKSLNGDAFSNEAKQKTIDLIKEDLGQVDMVVYSLASPVRKMPETGELIRSALKPIGETYTSTAVDTNKDVIIEASVEPATEEEIKDTVTVMGGEDWELWINALSDAGVLAEGCKTVAYSYIGTELTWPIYWDGALGKAKMDLDRAAKALNEKLGATGGSA
;
A
#
# COMPACT_ATOMS: atom_id res chain seq x y z
N GLY A 1 -6.70 0.11 -14.97
CA GLY A 1 -6.83 1.21 -14.00
C GLY A 1 -7.80 2.26 -14.49
N PHE A 2 -7.36 3.15 -15.39
CA PHE A 2 -8.13 4.31 -15.85
C PHE A 2 -9.59 4.02 -16.27
N TYR A 3 -9.80 3.09 -17.20
CA TYR A 3 -11.16 2.73 -17.65
C TYR A 3 -12.02 2.09 -16.56
N ASN A 4 -11.41 1.35 -15.63
CA ASN A 4 -12.14 0.72 -14.52
C ASN A 4 -12.70 1.79 -13.58
N ALA A 5 -11.92 2.84 -13.27
CA ALA A 5 -12.39 3.96 -12.45
C ALA A 5 -13.51 4.75 -13.15
N ALA A 6 -13.36 5.02 -14.45
CA ALA A 6 -14.40 5.70 -15.23
C ALA A 6 -15.71 4.89 -15.27
N ALA A 7 -15.61 3.56 -15.44
CA ALA A 7 -16.77 2.68 -15.41
C ALA A 7 -17.40 2.60 -14.02
N PHE A 8 -16.59 2.53 -12.96
CA PHE A 8 -17.08 2.52 -11.58
C PHE A 8 -17.86 3.80 -11.24
N GLU A 9 -17.29 4.97 -11.53
CA GLU A 9 -17.97 6.25 -11.28
C GLU A 9 -19.26 6.38 -12.09
N LYS A 10 -19.27 5.89 -13.34
CA LYS A 10 -20.48 5.87 -14.16
C LYS A 10 -21.57 5.03 -13.49
N LEU A 11 -21.26 3.78 -13.15
CA LEU A 11 -22.24 2.85 -12.56
C LEU A 11 -22.71 3.31 -11.17
N ALA A 12 -21.81 3.84 -10.34
CA ALA A 12 -22.17 4.39 -9.04
C ALA A 12 -23.15 5.57 -9.16
N ARG A 13 -22.91 6.48 -10.11
CA ARG A 13 -23.80 7.63 -10.37
C ARG A 13 -25.15 7.21 -10.94
N GLU A 14 -25.20 6.18 -11.77
CA GLU A 14 -26.46 5.60 -12.28
C GLU A 14 -27.34 5.07 -11.13
N GLU A 15 -26.73 4.59 -10.05
CA GLU A 15 -27.40 4.15 -8.81
C GLU A 15 -27.57 5.28 -7.77
N GLY A 16 -27.23 6.53 -8.11
CA GLY A 16 -27.34 7.67 -7.20
C GLY A 16 -26.33 7.69 -6.05
N LEU A 17 -25.26 6.90 -6.15
CA LEU A 17 -24.19 6.83 -5.15
C LEU A 17 -23.10 7.88 -5.44
N TYR A 18 -22.54 8.45 -4.37
CA TYR A 18 -21.40 9.35 -4.47
C TYR A 18 -20.14 8.59 -4.92
N ALA A 19 -19.46 9.10 -5.96
CA ALA A 19 -18.20 8.56 -6.45
C ALA A 19 -17.33 9.65 -7.08
N LYS A 20 -16.10 9.77 -6.55
CA LYS A 20 -15.04 10.69 -7.01
C LYS A 20 -13.69 9.99 -6.96
N SER A 21 -12.82 10.31 -7.90
CA SER A 21 -11.44 9.81 -7.96
C SER A 21 -10.44 10.96 -8.07
N LEU A 22 -9.31 10.83 -7.38
CA LEU A 22 -8.14 11.68 -7.55
C LEU A 22 -7.06 10.86 -8.26
N ASN A 23 -6.57 11.35 -9.39
CA ASN A 23 -5.49 10.69 -10.14
C ASN A 23 -4.16 11.42 -9.88
N GLY A 24 -3.23 10.74 -9.21
CA GLY A 24 -1.94 11.32 -8.84
C GLY A 24 -1.05 10.32 -8.07
N ASP A 25 0.11 10.81 -7.63
CA ASP A 25 1.01 10.05 -6.78
C ASP A 25 0.50 10.02 -5.34
N ALA A 26 -0.05 8.89 -4.92
CA ALA A 26 -0.61 8.74 -3.58
C ALA A 26 0.45 8.89 -2.47
N PHE A 27 1.74 8.80 -2.76
CA PHE A 27 2.81 9.04 -1.78
C PHE A 27 3.04 10.53 -1.49
N SER A 28 2.56 11.43 -2.35
CA SER A 28 2.83 12.86 -2.23
C SER A 28 1.95 13.55 -1.18
N ASN A 29 2.48 14.60 -0.54
CA ASN A 29 1.71 15.42 0.40
C ASN A 29 0.51 16.09 -0.27
N GLU A 30 0.64 16.45 -1.54
CA GLU A 30 -0.44 17.05 -2.34
C GLU A 30 -1.60 16.08 -2.54
N ALA A 31 -1.35 14.77 -2.68
CA ALA A 31 -2.41 13.77 -2.77
C ALA A 31 -3.22 13.68 -1.47
N LYS A 32 -2.55 13.70 -0.31
CA LYS A 32 -3.20 13.75 1.00
C LYS A 32 -4.06 15.01 1.12
N GLN A 33 -3.49 16.18 0.80
CA GLN A 33 -4.20 17.46 0.91
C GLN A 33 -5.44 17.51 0.02
N LYS A 34 -5.33 17.13 -1.27
CA LYS A 34 -6.49 17.12 -2.18
C LYS A 34 -7.58 16.16 -1.72
N THR A 35 -7.20 15.05 -1.09
CA THR A 35 -8.16 14.09 -0.52
C THR A 35 -8.87 14.68 0.69
N ILE A 36 -8.14 15.33 1.59
CA ILE A 36 -8.69 16.04 2.74
C ILE A 36 -9.70 17.11 2.29
N ASP A 37 -9.31 17.92 1.30
CA ASP A 37 -10.15 19.00 0.79
C ASP A 37 -11.46 18.46 0.20
N LEU A 38 -11.38 17.40 -0.61
CA LEU A 38 -12.54 16.75 -1.20
C LEU A 38 -13.45 16.10 -0.15
N ILE A 39 -12.89 15.45 0.87
CA ILE A 39 -13.69 14.88 1.96
C ILE A 39 -14.43 16.00 2.70
N LYS A 40 -13.76 17.13 3.01
CA LYS A 40 -14.39 18.27 3.68
C LYS A 40 -15.51 18.90 2.86
N GLU A 41 -15.32 19.00 1.55
CA GLU A 41 -16.31 19.58 0.63
C GLU A 41 -17.56 18.72 0.53
N ASP A 42 -17.40 17.41 0.35
CA ASP A 42 -18.50 16.54 -0.08
C ASP A 42 -19.06 15.65 1.04
N LEU A 43 -18.22 15.14 1.94
CA LEU A 43 -18.58 14.08 2.91
C LEU A 43 -18.52 14.53 4.38
N GLY A 44 -17.77 15.59 4.67
CA GLY A 44 -17.39 16.00 6.03
C GLY A 44 -16.34 15.07 6.65
N GLN A 45 -16.68 13.80 6.82
CA GLN A 45 -15.80 12.77 7.39
C GLN A 45 -15.95 11.42 6.66
N VAL A 46 -14.97 10.53 6.84
CA VAL A 46 -15.00 9.14 6.38
C VAL A 46 -14.89 8.17 7.55
N ASP A 47 -15.55 7.02 7.45
CA ASP A 47 -15.61 5.97 8.45
C ASP A 47 -14.75 4.73 8.11
N MET A 48 -14.25 4.65 6.87
CA MET A 48 -13.37 3.58 6.44
C MET A 48 -12.28 4.06 5.47
N VAL A 49 -11.03 3.68 5.74
CA VAL A 49 -9.87 3.94 4.86
C VAL A 49 -9.22 2.62 4.43
N VAL A 50 -9.28 2.30 3.14
CA VAL A 50 -8.65 1.10 2.58
C VAL A 50 -7.31 1.46 1.94
N TYR A 51 -6.21 0.98 2.51
CA TYR A 51 -4.86 1.17 1.98
C TYR A 51 -4.45 -0.02 1.10
N SER A 52 -4.72 0.10 -0.20
CA SER A 52 -4.49 -0.94 -1.21
C SER A 52 -3.49 -0.50 -2.28
N LEU A 53 -2.40 0.16 -1.89
CA LEU A 53 -1.35 0.56 -2.81
C LEU A 53 -0.39 -0.60 -3.10
N ALA A 54 -0.12 -0.80 -4.40
CA ALA A 54 0.92 -1.69 -4.89
C ALA A 54 1.75 -0.92 -5.92
N SER A 55 2.85 -0.32 -5.47
CA SER A 55 3.77 0.42 -6.33
C SER A 55 5.19 -0.14 -6.16
N PRO A 56 5.93 -0.39 -7.25
CA PRO A 56 7.34 -0.77 -7.14
C PRO A 56 8.25 0.41 -6.77
N VAL A 57 7.70 1.63 -6.69
CA VAL A 57 8.43 2.88 -6.47
C VAL A 57 7.67 3.79 -5.53
N ARG A 58 8.38 4.45 -4.61
CA ARG A 58 7.88 5.56 -3.81
C ARG A 58 8.74 6.78 -4.10
N LYS A 59 8.09 7.89 -4.46
CA LYS A 59 8.75 9.20 -4.44
C LYS A 59 8.61 9.77 -3.04
N MET A 60 9.74 10.03 -2.38
CA MET A 60 9.73 10.55 -1.02
C MET A 60 9.12 11.96 -1.01
N PRO A 61 8.12 12.24 -0.17
CA PRO A 61 7.36 13.49 -0.23
C PRO A 61 8.21 14.73 0.08
N GLU A 62 9.20 14.59 0.97
CA GLU A 62 10.03 15.72 1.42
C GLU A 62 11.28 15.94 0.55
N THR A 63 11.94 14.86 0.11
CA THR A 63 13.22 14.94 -0.61
C THR A 63 13.06 14.84 -2.12
N GLY A 64 11.94 14.28 -2.60
CA GLY A 64 11.71 13.98 -4.00
C GLY A 64 12.51 12.78 -4.54
N GLU A 65 13.28 12.10 -3.70
CA GLU A 65 14.04 10.91 -4.04
C GLU A 65 13.12 9.75 -4.49
N LEU A 66 13.53 9.00 -5.51
CA LEU A 66 12.79 7.85 -6.00
C LEU A 66 13.40 6.56 -5.46
N ILE A 67 12.69 5.93 -4.52
CA ILE A 67 13.08 4.67 -3.88
C ILE A 67 12.32 3.51 -4.55
N ARG A 68 13.00 2.38 -4.78
CA ARG A 68 12.44 1.23 -5.48
C ARG A 68 12.47 -0.02 -4.63
N SER A 69 11.36 -0.76 -4.58
CA SER A 69 11.32 -2.06 -3.92
C SER A 69 12.01 -3.14 -4.76
N ALA A 70 12.60 -4.13 -4.09
CA ALA A 70 13.19 -5.31 -4.71
C ALA A 70 12.41 -6.57 -4.35
N LEU A 71 12.06 -7.37 -5.37
CA LEU A 71 11.46 -8.70 -5.21
C LEU A 71 12.56 -9.75 -5.13
N LYS A 72 13.30 -9.76 -4.02
CA LYS A 72 14.49 -10.61 -3.84
C LYS A 72 14.46 -11.35 -2.50
N PRO A 73 15.03 -12.57 -2.44
CA PRO A 73 15.23 -13.28 -1.18
C PRO A 73 16.26 -12.58 -0.30
N ILE A 74 16.39 -12.99 0.96
CA ILE A 74 17.45 -12.55 1.88
C ILE A 74 18.36 -13.75 2.17
N GLY A 75 19.67 -13.54 2.12
CA GLY A 75 20.67 -14.57 2.40
C GLY A 75 21.09 -15.36 1.16
N GLU A 76 20.27 -16.31 0.71
CA GLU A 76 20.63 -17.28 -0.33
C GLU A 76 19.83 -17.06 -1.64
N THR A 77 20.43 -17.42 -2.77
CA THR A 77 19.76 -17.39 -4.08
C THR A 77 18.54 -18.32 -4.08
N TYR A 78 17.41 -17.82 -4.56
CA TYR A 78 16.19 -18.61 -4.68
C TYR A 78 15.99 -19.08 -6.12
N THR A 79 15.91 -20.40 -6.33
CA THR A 79 15.67 -21.02 -7.63
C THR A 79 14.37 -21.81 -7.61
N SER A 80 13.51 -21.61 -8.61
CA SER A 80 12.24 -22.33 -8.71
C SER A 80 11.77 -22.54 -10.14
N THR A 81 10.85 -23.50 -10.30
CA THR A 81 10.13 -23.71 -11.56
C THR A 81 9.18 -22.55 -11.82
N ALA A 82 9.25 -21.98 -13.02
CA ALA A 82 8.39 -20.89 -13.47
C ALA A 82 7.85 -21.16 -14.89
N VAL A 83 6.90 -20.34 -15.33
CA VAL A 83 6.33 -20.39 -16.68
C VAL A 83 6.75 -19.14 -17.45
N ASP A 84 7.38 -19.29 -18.61
CA ASP A 84 7.55 -18.20 -19.57
C ASP A 84 6.26 -18.05 -20.37
N THR A 85 5.46 -17.02 -20.03
CA THR A 85 4.14 -16.78 -20.60
C THR A 85 4.14 -16.35 -22.07
N ASN A 86 5.30 -15.99 -22.63
CA ASN A 86 5.39 -15.64 -24.05
C ASN A 86 5.64 -16.87 -24.92
N LYS A 87 6.12 -17.96 -24.33
CA LYS A 87 6.52 -19.19 -25.04
C LYS A 87 5.73 -20.42 -24.60
N ASP A 88 4.92 -20.29 -23.56
CA ASP A 88 4.16 -21.38 -22.95
C ASP A 88 5.05 -22.57 -22.54
N VAL A 89 6.25 -22.27 -22.03
CA VAL A 89 7.22 -23.28 -21.59
C VAL A 89 7.54 -23.16 -20.11
N ILE A 90 7.84 -24.31 -19.51
CA ILE A 90 8.38 -24.39 -18.16
C ILE A 90 9.88 -24.05 -18.20
N ILE A 91 10.28 -23.17 -17.30
CA ILE A 91 11.67 -22.73 -17.13
C ILE A 91 12.09 -22.88 -15.66
N GLU A 92 13.39 -22.76 -15.43
CA GLU A 92 13.95 -22.53 -14.11
C GLU A 92 14.33 -21.05 -14.00
N ALA A 93 13.90 -20.40 -12.92
CA ALA A 93 14.19 -19.00 -12.65
C ALA A 93 14.92 -18.87 -11.31
N SER A 94 16.02 -18.10 -11.32
CA SER A 94 16.82 -17.80 -10.14
C SER A 94 16.78 -16.32 -9.82
N VAL A 95 16.70 -16.00 -8.52
CA VAL A 95 16.69 -14.62 -8.01
C VAL A 95 17.77 -14.50 -6.95
N GLU A 96 18.70 -13.56 -7.16
CA GLU A 96 19.80 -13.30 -6.23
C GLU A 96 19.32 -12.57 -4.97
N PRO A 97 20.01 -12.75 -3.83
CA PRO A 97 19.70 -12.06 -2.58
C PRO A 97 19.65 -10.55 -2.69
N ALA A 98 18.77 -9.95 -1.90
CA ALA A 98 18.70 -8.51 -1.70
C ALA A 98 19.93 -8.01 -0.94
N THR A 99 20.44 -6.84 -1.33
CA THR A 99 21.38 -6.10 -0.48
C THR A 99 20.65 -5.49 0.72
N GLU A 100 21.39 -5.08 1.75
CA GLU A 100 20.82 -4.36 2.90
C GLU A 100 20.10 -3.06 2.50
N GLU A 101 20.58 -2.40 1.45
CA GLU A 101 19.93 -1.20 0.88
C GLU A 101 18.61 -1.58 0.21
N GLU A 102 18.59 -2.63 -0.63
CA GLU A 102 17.38 -3.11 -1.28
C GLU A 102 16.30 -3.56 -0.27
N ILE A 103 16.71 -4.14 0.86
CA ILE A 103 15.78 -4.50 1.95
C ILE A 103 15.16 -3.24 2.56
N LYS A 104 15.98 -2.25 2.91
CA LYS A 104 15.51 -0.97 3.49
C LYS A 104 14.58 -0.25 2.53
N ASP A 105 14.98 -0.12 1.27
CA ASP A 105 14.18 0.52 0.23
C ASP A 105 12.84 -0.19 0.03
N THR A 106 12.83 -1.52 0.08
CA THR A 106 11.60 -2.30 0.01
C THR A 106 10.68 -2.03 1.19
N VAL A 107 11.22 -1.91 2.41
CA VAL A 107 10.45 -1.50 3.60
C VAL A 107 9.91 -0.07 3.41
N THR A 108 10.72 0.87 2.93
CA THR A 108 10.28 2.25 2.71
C THR A 108 9.16 2.36 1.67
N VAL A 109 9.17 1.53 0.63
CA VAL A 109 8.15 1.55 -0.43
C VAL A 109 6.89 0.78 -0.05
N MET A 110 7.04 -0.43 0.51
CA MET A 110 5.95 -1.41 0.68
C MET A 110 5.55 -1.67 2.13
N GLY A 111 6.21 -1.00 3.08
CA GLY A 111 5.90 -1.01 4.50
C GLY A 111 4.69 -0.14 4.85
N GLY A 112 4.54 0.13 6.13
CA GLY A 112 3.38 0.84 6.68
C GLY A 112 3.56 2.34 6.82
N GLU A 113 4.73 2.90 6.52
CA GLU A 113 5.03 4.31 6.75
C GLU A 113 4.05 5.25 6.02
N ASP A 114 3.79 5.05 4.72
CA ASP A 114 2.87 5.92 3.99
C ASP A 114 1.41 5.74 4.44
N TRP A 115 1.03 4.53 4.86
CA TRP A 115 -0.28 4.29 5.48
C TRP A 115 -0.43 5.10 6.77
N GLU A 116 0.60 5.13 7.62
CA GLU A 116 0.63 5.98 8.81
C GLU A 116 0.54 7.47 8.44
N LEU A 117 1.25 7.93 7.40
CA LEU A 117 1.16 9.31 6.92
C LEU A 117 -0.27 9.68 6.48
N TRP A 118 -0.95 8.78 5.76
CA TRP A 118 -2.35 8.98 5.36
C TRP A 118 -3.28 9.11 6.56
N ILE A 119 -3.25 8.15 7.50
CA ILE A 119 -4.16 8.16 8.65
C ILE A 119 -3.87 9.35 9.57
N ASN A 120 -2.60 9.70 9.77
CA ASN A 120 -2.24 10.86 10.57
C ASN A 120 -2.74 12.16 9.91
N ALA A 121 -2.50 12.36 8.61
CA ALA A 121 -2.95 13.56 7.90
C ALA A 121 -4.49 13.70 7.93
N LEU A 122 -5.23 12.60 7.72
CA LEU A 122 -6.69 12.60 7.79
C LEU A 122 -7.21 12.87 9.21
N SER A 123 -6.57 12.27 10.22
CA SER A 123 -6.90 12.50 11.63
C SER A 123 -6.66 13.95 12.04
N ASP A 124 -5.49 14.52 11.69
CA ASP A 124 -5.10 15.87 12.05
C ASP A 124 -5.98 16.92 11.36
N ALA A 125 -6.49 16.60 10.16
CA ALA A 125 -7.46 17.42 9.44
C ALA A 125 -8.91 17.29 9.97
N GLY A 126 -9.17 16.38 10.91
CA GLY A 126 -10.49 16.14 11.51
C GLY A 126 -11.48 15.42 10.59
N VAL A 127 -11.01 14.75 9.53
CA VAL A 127 -11.87 14.13 8.51
C VAL A 127 -12.09 12.64 8.71
N LEU A 128 -11.61 12.06 9.82
CA LEU A 128 -11.95 10.69 10.24
C LEU A 128 -13.11 10.72 11.25
N ALA A 129 -14.15 9.93 11.00
CA ALA A 129 -15.30 9.81 11.87
C ALA A 129 -14.96 9.03 13.17
N GLU A 130 -15.79 9.18 14.20
CA GLU A 130 -15.77 8.31 15.38
C GLU A 130 -16.00 6.84 14.96
N GLY A 131 -15.23 5.91 15.50
CA GLY A 131 -15.30 4.50 15.10
C GLY A 131 -14.65 4.17 13.75
N CYS A 132 -13.93 5.11 13.13
CA CYS A 132 -13.31 4.90 11.82
C CYS A 132 -12.41 3.66 11.80
N LYS A 133 -12.53 2.87 10.73
CA LYS A 133 -11.72 1.67 10.49
C LYS A 133 -10.72 1.91 9.38
N THR A 134 -9.55 1.30 9.46
CA THR A 134 -8.63 1.23 8.34
C THR A 134 -8.12 -0.19 8.16
N VAL A 135 -7.72 -0.53 6.93
CA VAL A 135 -7.15 -1.83 6.61
C VAL A 135 -6.12 -1.66 5.52
N ALA A 136 -4.98 -2.35 5.65
CA ALA A 136 -3.98 -2.47 4.61
C ALA A 136 -3.90 -3.92 4.11
N TYR A 137 -3.74 -4.11 2.80
CA TYR A 137 -3.62 -5.45 2.24
C TYR A 137 -2.19 -6.01 2.35
N SER A 138 -2.10 -7.25 2.81
CA SER A 138 -0.86 -8.02 2.91
C SER A 138 -1.01 -9.37 2.21
N TYR A 139 0.10 -10.07 2.03
CA TYR A 139 0.14 -11.39 1.41
C TYR A 139 1.25 -12.23 2.05
N ILE A 140 0.88 -13.43 2.50
CA ILE A 140 1.79 -14.43 3.07
C ILE A 140 2.26 -15.40 1.98
N GLY A 141 1.30 -15.91 1.19
CA GLY A 141 1.56 -16.90 0.16
C GLY A 141 1.80 -18.31 0.68
N THR A 142 2.31 -19.15 -0.22
CA THR A 142 2.61 -20.57 0.06
C THR A 142 4.11 -20.75 0.33
N GLU A 143 4.48 -21.89 0.91
CA GLU A 143 5.89 -22.25 1.19
C GLU A 143 6.80 -22.12 -0.03
N LEU A 144 6.28 -22.41 -1.23
CA LEU A 144 7.03 -22.25 -2.48
C LEU A 144 7.47 -20.79 -2.69
N THR A 145 6.65 -19.83 -2.28
CA THR A 145 6.89 -18.40 -2.49
C THR A 145 7.54 -17.70 -1.30
N TRP A 146 7.68 -18.39 -0.15
CA TRP A 146 8.21 -17.79 1.08
C TRP A 146 9.58 -17.13 0.92
N PRO A 147 10.56 -17.73 0.21
CA PRO A 147 11.88 -17.11 0.07
C PRO A 147 11.84 -15.71 -0.54
N ILE A 148 10.86 -15.39 -1.39
CA ILE A 148 10.69 -14.05 -1.98
C ILE A 148 9.71 -13.20 -1.16
N TYR A 149 8.56 -13.75 -0.78
CA TYR A 149 7.43 -12.98 -0.24
C TYR A 149 7.40 -12.85 1.28
N TRP A 150 7.81 -13.90 2.02
CA TRP A 150 7.69 -13.95 3.47
C TRP A 150 9.02 -13.77 4.19
N ASP A 151 10.06 -14.45 3.71
CA ASP A 151 11.42 -14.40 4.27
C ASP A 151 12.33 -13.41 3.50
N GLY A 152 11.89 -12.95 2.33
CA GLY A 152 12.60 -12.00 1.47
C GLY A 152 12.41 -10.53 1.87
N ALA A 153 12.86 -9.62 0.99
CA ALA A 153 12.77 -8.18 1.22
C ALA A 153 11.31 -7.69 1.40
N LEU A 154 10.36 -8.26 0.65
CA LEU A 154 8.93 -7.97 0.84
C LEU A 154 8.42 -8.41 2.21
N GLY A 155 8.93 -9.52 2.73
CA GLY A 155 8.60 -10.01 4.06
C GLY A 155 8.91 -8.99 5.14
N LYS A 156 10.09 -8.35 5.06
CA LYS A 156 10.47 -7.25 5.95
C LYS A 156 9.54 -6.06 5.84
N ALA A 157 9.12 -5.70 4.63
CA ALA A 157 8.12 -4.66 4.43
C ALA A 157 6.77 -5.01 5.05
N LYS A 158 6.33 -6.28 4.97
CA LYS A 158 5.08 -6.72 5.62
C LYS A 158 5.18 -6.77 7.14
N MET A 159 6.33 -7.09 7.71
CA MET A 159 6.57 -6.93 9.15
C MET A 159 6.43 -5.46 9.60
N ASP A 160 6.89 -4.51 8.78
CA ASP A 160 6.68 -3.08 9.05
C ASP A 160 5.21 -2.66 8.91
N LEU A 161 4.48 -3.26 7.95
CA LEU A 161 3.03 -3.05 7.83
C LEU A 161 2.28 -3.55 9.08
N ASP A 162 2.68 -4.68 9.67
CA ASP A 162 2.13 -5.18 10.94
C ASP A 162 2.47 -4.26 12.12
N ARG A 163 3.65 -3.64 12.13
CA ARG A 163 4.02 -2.61 13.12
C ARG A 163 3.10 -1.39 12.98
N ALA A 164 2.93 -0.88 11.77
CA ALA A 164 2.05 0.25 11.49
C ALA A 164 0.60 -0.05 11.87
N ALA A 165 0.08 -1.25 11.56
CA ALA A 165 -1.27 -1.66 11.95
C ALA A 165 -1.47 -1.56 13.47
N LYS A 166 -0.51 -2.03 14.28
CA LYS A 166 -0.59 -1.92 15.74
C LYS A 166 -0.63 -0.47 16.22
N ALA A 167 0.25 0.39 15.68
CA ALA A 167 0.30 1.80 16.04
C ALA A 167 -1.00 2.54 15.65
N LEU A 168 -1.52 2.27 14.46
CA LEU A 168 -2.77 2.84 13.98
C LEU A 168 -3.98 2.33 14.75
N ASN A 169 -4.00 1.06 15.14
CA ASN A 169 -5.08 0.49 15.94
C ASN A 169 -5.11 1.13 17.34
N GLU A 170 -3.96 1.39 17.95
CA GLU A 170 -3.88 2.12 19.23
C GLU A 170 -4.40 3.56 19.08
N LYS A 171 -3.95 4.28 18.04
CA LYS A 171 -4.39 5.66 17.77
C LYS A 171 -5.91 5.74 17.55
N LEU A 172 -6.45 4.92 16.65
CA LEU A 172 -7.87 4.93 16.29
C LEU A 172 -8.74 4.35 17.41
N GLY A 173 -8.19 3.45 18.23
CA GLY A 173 -8.89 2.89 19.39
C GLY A 173 -9.31 3.96 20.41
N ALA A 174 -8.60 5.10 20.49
CA ALA A 174 -8.96 6.22 21.34
C ALA A 174 -10.34 6.83 21.02
N THR A 175 -10.82 6.68 19.78
CA THR A 175 -12.15 7.11 19.32
C THR A 175 -13.03 5.94 18.87
N GLY A 176 -12.74 4.73 19.36
CA GLY A 176 -13.53 3.51 19.08
C GLY A 176 -13.26 2.88 17.70
N GLY A 177 -12.27 3.36 16.96
CA GLY A 177 -11.85 2.83 15.66
C GLY A 177 -10.91 1.64 15.76
N SER A 178 -10.43 1.16 14.60
CA SER A 178 -9.49 0.02 14.52
C SER A 178 -8.67 0.02 13.23
N ALA A 179 -7.50 -0.61 13.23
CA ALA A 179 -6.66 -0.84 12.04
C ALA A 179 -6.31 -2.33 11.86
#